data_AF-A0A7Y5XTG5-F1
#
_entry.id   AF-A0A7Y5XTG5-F1
#
_cell.length_a   1.000
_cell.length_b   1.000
_cell.length_c   1.000
_cell.angle_alpha   90.00
_cell.angle_beta   90.00
_cell.angle_gamma   90.00
#
_symmetry.space_group_name_H-M   'P 1'
#
loop_
_entity.id
_entity.type
_entity.pdbx_description
1 polymer ?
#
loop_
_entity_poly.entity_id
_entity_poly.type
_entity_poly.pdbx_seq_one_letter_code
_entity_poly.pdbx_strand_id
1 'polypeptide(L)' 'MDEPAAAGPAGNGPDELTVSVIIPSYNRREQLLRTLSPLVRDPGAHEIVVVNDGGTDGSLEAVRALAA' A
#
# COMPACT_ATOMS: atom_id res chain seq x y z
N MET A 1 33.20 -8.48 -17.21
CA MET A 1 32.65 -8.24 -15.87
C MET A 1 31.41 -7.39 -16.09
N ASP A 2 30.35 -8.05 -16.52
CA ASP A 2 28.98 -7.53 -16.56
C ASP A 2 28.24 -8.55 -15.69
N GLU A 3 27.97 -8.19 -14.45
CA GLU A 3 27.10 -8.97 -13.58
C GLU A 3 25.66 -8.65 -14.00
N PRO A 4 24.80 -9.65 -14.30
CA PRO A 4 23.41 -9.37 -14.60
C PRO A 4 22.75 -8.94 -13.30
N ALA A 5 22.33 -7.68 -13.22
CA ALA A 5 21.54 -7.16 -12.11
C ALA A 5 20.30 -8.05 -11.95
N ALA A 6 20.22 -8.75 -10.81
CA ALA A 6 19.10 -9.59 -10.46
C ALA A 6 17.80 -8.79 -10.57
N ALA A 7 16.83 -9.35 -11.32
CA ALA A 7 15.55 -8.72 -11.58
C ALA A 7 14.82 -8.41 -10.26
N GLY A 8 14.83 -7.13 -9.87
CA GLY A 8 13.91 -6.59 -8.87
C GLY A 8 12.46 -6.67 -9.38
N PRO A 9 11.46 -6.57 -8.49
CA PRO A 9 10.05 -6.66 -8.88
C PRO A 9 9.75 -5.63 -9.97
N ALA A 10 9.09 -6.08 -11.04
CA ALA A 10 8.87 -5.35 -12.28
C ALA A 10 8.25 -3.96 -12.02
N GLY A 11 9.08 -2.92 -12.01
CA GLY A 11 8.65 -1.54 -12.11
C GLY A 11 8.24 -1.25 -13.55
N ASN A 12 7.14 -0.53 -13.73
CA ASN A 12 6.71 -0.05 -15.03
C ASN A 12 7.74 0.94 -15.62
N GLY A 13 8.68 0.45 -16.42
CA GLY A 13 9.65 1.29 -17.13
C GLY A 13 10.62 2.09 -16.23
N PRO A 14 11.74 2.58 -16.79
CA PRO A 14 12.76 3.31 -16.02
C PRO A 14 12.34 4.74 -15.59
N ASP A 15 11.20 5.24 -16.04
CA ASP A 15 10.75 6.64 -15.85
C ASP A 15 9.44 6.80 -15.05
N GLU A 16 8.77 5.73 -14.60
CA GLU A 16 7.52 5.87 -13.83
C GLU A 16 7.85 5.97 -12.33
N LEU A 17 7.81 7.21 -11.81
CA LEU A 17 8.02 7.49 -10.39
C LEU A 17 6.92 6.84 -9.55
N THR A 18 7.30 5.92 -8.68
CA THR A 18 6.40 5.29 -7.72
C THR A 18 6.68 5.77 -6.30
N VAL A 19 5.69 5.70 -5.42
CA VAL A 19 5.78 6.13 -4.01
C VAL A 19 5.34 5.04 -3.05
N SER A 20 5.97 5.00 -1.88
CA SER A 20 5.46 4.26 -0.72
C SER A 20 4.42 5.10 0.01
N VAL A 21 3.24 4.54 0.25
CA VAL A 21 2.12 5.24 0.91
C VAL A 21 1.97 4.71 2.33
N ILE A 22 2.29 5.55 3.32
CA ILE A 22 2.17 5.20 4.75
C ILE A 22 0.92 5.89 5.32
N ILE A 23 0.00 5.10 5.87
CA ILE A 23 -1.30 5.57 6.37
C ILE A 23 -1.41 5.25 7.87
N PRO A 24 -1.09 6.20 8.76
CA PRO A 24 -1.44 6.07 10.17
C PRO A 24 -2.94 6.20 10.35
N SER A 25 -3.54 5.28 11.08
CA SER A 25 -4.99 5.27 11.34
C SER A 25 -5.29 4.84 12.76
N TYR A 26 -6.25 5.53 13.39
CA TYR A 26 -6.82 5.20 14.68
C TYR A 26 -8.33 5.43 14.64
N ASN A 27 -9.11 4.37 14.79
CA ASN A 27 -10.58 4.39 14.81
C ASN A 27 -11.22 5.19 13.65
N ARG A 28 -10.76 4.94 12.42
CA ARG A 28 -11.23 5.60 11.18
C ARG A 28 -11.52 4.60 10.05
N ARG A 29 -12.16 3.47 10.36
CA ARG A 29 -12.41 2.38 9.42
C ARG A 29 -12.99 2.84 8.09
N GLU A 30 -14.07 3.62 8.10
CA GLU A 30 -14.73 4.02 6.85
C GLU A 30 -13.86 4.95 5.99
N GLN A 31 -13.17 5.91 6.61
CA GLN A 31 -12.27 6.81 5.90
C GLN A 31 -11.07 6.04 5.35
N LEU A 32 -10.49 5.15 6.15
CA LEU A 32 -9.40 4.28 5.73
C LEU A 32 -9.79 3.45 4.50
N LEU A 33 -10.96 2.80 4.51
CA LEU A 33 -11.42 2.02 3.35
C LEU A 33 -11.68 2.88 2.12
N ARG A 34 -12.24 4.09 2.29
CA ARG A 34 -12.42 5.05 1.19
C ARG A 34 -11.09 5.51 0.60
N THR A 35 -10.06 5.67 1.43
CA THR A 35 -8.70 6.03 0.98
C THR A 35 -8.00 4.85 0.29
N LEU A 36 -8.12 3.63 0.83
CA LEU A 36 -7.47 2.44 0.26
C LEU A 36 -8.07 2.02 -1.08
N SER A 37 -9.39 2.14 -1.26
CA SER A 37 -10.09 1.68 -2.48
C SER A 37 -9.50 2.18 -3.81
N PRO A 38 -9.18 3.48 -3.99
CA PRO A 38 -8.46 3.95 -5.17
C PRO A 38 -6.97 3.63 -5.13
N LEU A 39 -6.30 3.72 -3.96
CA LEU A 39 -4.85 3.54 -3.84
C LEU A 39 -4.39 2.13 -4.23
N VAL A 40 -5.15 1.09 -3.90
CA VAL A 40 -4.79 -0.31 -4.28
C VAL A 40 -4.83 -0.56 -5.79
N ARG A 41 -5.40 0.37 -6.57
CA ARG A 41 -5.46 0.31 -8.03
C ARG A 41 -4.52 1.32 -8.69
N ASP A 42 -3.79 2.11 -7.89
CA ASP A 42 -2.91 3.15 -8.37
C ASP A 42 -1.54 2.53 -8.74
N PRO A 43 -1.14 2.51 -10.03
CA PRO A 43 0.16 1.99 -10.44
C PRO A 43 1.34 2.81 -9.87
N GLY A 44 1.10 4.04 -9.43
CA GLY A 44 2.10 4.87 -8.73
C GLY A 44 2.30 4.48 -7.25
N ALA A 45 1.38 3.73 -6.65
CA ALA A 45 1.52 3.24 -5.28
C ALA A 45 2.32 1.93 -5.25
N HIS A 46 3.63 2.01 -5.02
CA HIS A 46 4.51 0.84 -4.99
C HIS A 46 4.15 -0.11 -3.85
N GLU A 47 3.93 0.47 -2.67
CA GLU A 47 3.53 -0.24 -1.47
C GLU A 47 2.60 0.64 -0.64
N ILE A 48 1.70 0.00 0.11
CA ILE A 48 0.79 0.67 1.02
C ILE A 48 0.96 0.04 2.40
N VAL A 49 1.42 0.85 3.36
CA VAL A 49 1.65 0.43 4.75
C VAL A 49 0.64 1.11 5.64
N VAL A 50 -0.31 0.34 6.16
CA VAL A 50 -1.31 0.84 7.14
C VAL A 50 -0.78 0.61 8.55
N VAL A 51 -0.65 1.68 9.32
CA VAL A 51 -0.29 1.61 10.75
C VAL A 51 -1.56 1.75 11.56
N ASN A 52 -2.03 0.64 12.14
CA ASN A 52 -3.11 0.66 13.12
C ASN A 52 -2.57 1.02 14.51
N ASP A 53 -2.83 2.23 14.97
CA ASP A 53 -2.31 2.77 16.25
C ASP A 53 -3.14 2.30 17.46
N GLY A 54 -3.36 0.98 17.58
CA GLY A 54 -4.16 0.40 18.67
C GLY A 54 -5.68 0.62 18.55
N GLY A 55 -6.18 0.93 17.35
CA GLY A 55 -7.62 1.07 17.11
C GLY A 55 -8.41 -0.24 17.30
N THR A 56 -9.68 -0.12 17.68
CA THR A 56 -10.58 -1.24 18.02
C THR A 56 -11.89 -1.23 17.22
N ASP A 57 -12.00 -0.37 16.20
CA ASP A 57 -13.20 -0.17 15.38
C ASP A 57 -13.38 -1.19 14.23
N GLY A 58 -12.58 -2.26 14.22
CA GLY A 58 -12.58 -3.25 13.15
C GLY A 58 -11.75 -2.86 11.91
N SER A 59 -10.96 -1.78 11.98
CA SER A 59 -10.11 -1.35 10.85
C SER A 59 -9.12 -2.42 10.42
N LEU A 60 -8.52 -3.15 11.37
CA LEU A 60 -7.53 -4.20 11.08
C LEU A 60 -8.13 -5.34 10.26
N GLU A 61 -9.30 -5.82 10.66
CA GLU A 61 -10.03 -6.90 9.99
C GLU A 61 -10.45 -6.46 8.58
N ALA A 62 -10.93 -5.21 8.45
CA ALA A 62 -11.33 -4.66 7.18
C ALA A 62 -10.16 -4.50 6.19
N VAL A 63 -8.99 -4.04 6.67
CA VAL A 63 -7.77 -3.94 5.86
C VAL A 63 -7.28 -5.33 5.43
N ARG A 64 -7.29 -6.31 6.34
CA ARG A 64 -6.90 -7.69 6.02
C ARG A 64 -7.80 -8.31 4.95
N ALA A 65 -9.10 -8.01 4.97
CA ALA A 65 -10.03 -8.48 3.95
C ALA A 65 -9.79 -7.89 2.56
N LEU A 66 -9.11 -6.74 2.44
CA LEU A 66 -8.69 -6.16 1.16
C LEU A 66 -7.43 -6.81 0.57
N ALA A 67 -6.61 -7.45 1.40
CA ALA A 67 -5.32 -8.00 1.02
C ALA A 67 -5.36 -9.51 0.67
N ALA A 68 -6.55 -10.13 0.71
CA ALA A 68 -6.79 -11.52 0.33
C ALA A 68 -7.14 -11.64 -1.15
#